data_AF-A0A915ZWU2-F1
#
_entry.id   AF-A0A915ZWU2-F1
#
_cell.length_a   1.000
_cell.length_b   1.000
_cell.length_c   1.000
_cell.angle_alpha   90.00
_cell.angle_beta   90.00
_cell.angle_gamma   90.00
#
_symmetry.space_group_name_H-M   'P 1'
#
loop_
_entity.id
_entity.type
_entity.pdbx_description
1 polymer ?
#
loop_
_entity_poly.entity_id
_entity_poly.type
_entity_poly.pdbx_seq_one_letter_code
_entity_poly.pdbx_strand_id
1 'polypeptide(L)'
;MCIVSYQITRISIKFKLTYLETILKRAAPPTYPQIRELVLKYFIDNFKKYSEHYNPETVDIAFLPCSNSNGYARPSDCFINDECTIMNLQTIRKDLRSKAEKLSVRQILDYKKLKEKLIENPPQNKNEAKKVFEYLNRFNYNWSSLINIQFIPIQDESKLNNKYFKPSDCFFKLKEESLNEFFLCVDFGTKANKFLAKCGVREPSLYDFAKISVDPSHSKLWKLHLDNYLKILTKINPNLETILNLAANPIYPKIREMSLKYFVDNFYSKYSKFYKPEEIDVAFLPCSNSNAYAKHSECFINDKCKLMGFKIIREDLRSKAGDFGVRQNPNRVELINGFTDSDWKKLKDFEFISIQPNELFKPRDCFLKLKEESLNNFFPCVDFGTKANEFLAKCGVKKRSSYDFSKISVDPSHKLWNLYLENYLKILTKINPNLETILNLAARSNYPKIRELAFKYFVDNFIHSECFINDECKIMGFKIIREDLRSKAGDFGVR
;
A
#
# COMPACT_ATOMS: atom_id res chain seq x y z
N MET A 1 67.52 -1.91 69.49
CA MET A 1 66.51 -2.97 69.77
C MET A 1 65.36 -3.02 68.76
N CYS A 2 64.84 -1.89 68.25
CA CYS A 2 63.71 -1.89 67.30
C CYS A 2 63.96 -2.63 65.96
N ILE A 3 65.18 -2.57 65.40
CA ILE A 3 65.50 -3.24 64.12
C ILE A 3 65.59 -4.77 64.27
N VAL A 4 66.16 -5.25 65.38
CA VAL A 4 66.27 -6.69 65.68
C VAL A 4 64.90 -7.29 65.99
N SER A 5 64.07 -6.58 66.76
CA SER A 5 62.67 -6.98 66.98
C SER A 5 61.90 -7.07 65.66
N TYR A 6 62.00 -6.06 64.79
CA TYR A 6 61.35 -6.06 63.48
C TYR A 6 61.79 -7.22 62.58
N GLN A 7 63.09 -7.55 62.53
CA GLN A 7 63.60 -8.68 61.74
C GLN A 7 63.16 -10.04 62.30
N ILE A 8 63.16 -10.23 63.64
CA ILE A 8 62.69 -11.46 64.28
C ILE A 8 61.20 -11.66 64.04
N THR A 9 60.40 -10.60 64.16
CA THR A 9 58.96 -10.65 63.84
C THR A 9 58.74 -11.01 62.37
N ARG A 10 59.52 -10.44 61.44
CA ARG A 10 59.41 -10.72 59.99
C ARG A 10 59.82 -12.16 59.63
N ILE A 11 60.86 -12.71 60.26
CA ILE A 11 61.29 -14.11 60.07
C ILE A 11 60.26 -15.09 60.65
N SER A 12 59.76 -14.81 61.86
CA SER A 12 58.74 -15.64 62.53
C SER A 12 57.42 -15.66 61.75
N ILE A 13 56.99 -14.51 61.20
CA ILE A 13 55.84 -14.41 60.29
C ILE A 13 56.09 -15.22 59.01
N LYS A 14 57.27 -15.10 58.39
CA LYS A 14 57.62 -15.86 57.17
C LYS A 14 57.60 -17.38 57.41
N PHE A 15 58.09 -17.84 58.57
CA PHE A 15 58.10 -19.26 58.94
C PHE A 15 56.68 -19.81 59.22
N LYS A 16 55.81 -19.01 59.86
CA LYS A 16 54.40 -19.36 60.06
C LYS A 16 53.61 -19.41 58.74
N LEU A 17 53.87 -18.49 57.81
CA LEU A 17 53.30 -18.49 56.46
C LEU A 17 53.69 -19.77 55.70
N THR A 18 54.96 -20.17 55.73
CA THR A 18 55.42 -21.42 55.06
C THR A 18 54.80 -22.69 55.66
N TYR A 19 54.49 -22.69 56.95
CA TYR A 19 53.87 -23.84 57.61
C TYR A 19 52.39 -24.01 57.24
N LEU A 20 51.62 -22.91 57.18
CA LEU A 20 50.22 -22.92 56.72
C LEU A 20 50.12 -23.39 55.27
N GLU A 21 50.95 -22.84 54.37
CA GLU A 21 50.96 -23.22 52.96
C GLU A 21 51.27 -24.71 52.77
N THR A 22 52.20 -25.27 53.57
CA THR A 22 52.54 -26.70 53.55
C THR A 22 51.36 -27.58 53.97
N ILE A 23 50.61 -27.17 54.99
CA ILE A 23 49.39 -27.86 55.44
C ILE A 23 48.35 -27.86 54.31
N LEU A 24 48.07 -26.70 53.71
CA LEU A 24 47.08 -26.57 52.64
C LEU A 24 47.47 -27.40 51.39
N LYS A 25 48.77 -27.40 51.01
CA LYS A 25 49.28 -28.24 49.91
C LYS A 25 49.11 -29.73 50.19
N ARG A 26 49.38 -30.19 51.41
CA ARG A 26 49.16 -31.60 51.80
C ARG A 26 47.69 -31.99 51.90
N ALA A 27 46.81 -31.03 52.16
CA ALA A 27 45.36 -31.23 52.11
C ALA A 27 44.80 -31.28 50.67
N ALA A 28 45.60 -30.90 49.66
CA ALA A 28 45.20 -30.84 48.26
C ALA A 28 45.76 -32.03 47.42
N PRO A 29 45.15 -32.35 46.26
CA PRO A 29 45.75 -33.23 45.25
C PRO A 29 47.16 -32.75 44.81
N PRO A 30 48.07 -33.65 44.43
CA PRO A 30 47.88 -35.09 44.21
C PRO A 30 48.08 -35.97 45.47
N THR A 31 48.15 -35.38 46.67
CA THR A 31 48.34 -36.13 47.92
C THR A 31 47.26 -37.22 48.11
N TYR A 32 47.63 -38.36 48.69
CA TYR A 32 46.72 -39.50 48.89
C TYR A 32 45.44 -39.09 49.66
N PRO A 33 44.25 -39.59 49.28
CA PRO A 33 42.97 -39.19 49.87
C PRO A 33 42.92 -39.25 51.41
N GLN A 34 43.47 -40.32 51.99
CA GLN A 34 43.50 -40.53 53.44
C GLN A 34 44.33 -39.45 54.17
N ILE A 35 45.46 -39.05 53.57
CA ILE A 35 46.31 -37.99 54.10
C ILE A 35 45.59 -36.64 54.00
N ARG A 36 44.90 -36.38 52.88
CA ARG A 36 44.15 -35.12 52.69
C ARG A 36 43.07 -34.95 53.77
N GLU A 37 42.32 -36.01 54.08
CA GLU A 37 41.31 -36.00 55.16
C GLU A 37 41.93 -35.71 56.54
N LEU A 38 43.01 -36.41 56.88
CA LEU A 38 43.69 -36.23 58.18
C LEU A 38 44.25 -34.82 58.33
N VAL A 39 44.88 -34.29 57.27
CA VAL A 39 45.47 -32.94 57.28
C VAL A 39 44.39 -31.87 57.31
N LEU A 40 43.29 -32.03 56.55
CA LEU A 40 42.16 -31.11 56.58
C LEU A 40 41.48 -31.09 57.95
N LYS A 41 41.27 -32.26 58.56
CA LYS A 41 40.75 -32.38 59.92
C LYS A 41 41.66 -31.67 60.92
N TYR A 42 42.97 -31.94 60.85
CA TYR A 42 43.96 -31.28 61.71
C TYR A 42 43.93 -29.76 61.56
N PHE A 43 43.84 -29.24 60.32
CA PHE A 43 43.72 -27.81 60.05
C PHE A 43 42.46 -27.20 60.68
N ILE A 44 41.31 -27.85 60.52
CA ILE A 44 40.02 -27.38 61.07
C ILE A 44 40.01 -27.42 62.61
N ASP A 45 40.52 -28.49 63.21
CA ASP A 45 40.57 -28.69 64.66
C ASP A 45 41.52 -27.68 65.33
N ASN A 46 42.62 -27.33 64.64
CA ASN A 46 43.63 -26.38 65.12
C ASN A 46 43.50 -24.98 64.49
N PHE A 47 42.33 -24.63 63.92
CA PHE A 47 42.15 -23.41 63.11
C PHE A 47 42.57 -22.13 63.84
N LYS A 48 42.38 -22.03 65.16
CA LYS A 48 42.79 -20.88 65.98
C LYS A 48 44.28 -20.56 65.86
N LYS A 49 45.14 -21.56 65.60
CA LYS A 49 46.59 -21.36 65.41
C LYS A 49 46.93 -20.70 64.07
N TYR A 50 46.04 -20.84 63.09
CA TYR A 50 46.25 -20.39 61.71
C TYR A 50 45.40 -19.18 61.34
N SER A 51 44.36 -18.85 62.12
CA SER A 51 43.38 -17.82 61.78
C SER A 51 43.97 -16.44 61.54
N GLU A 52 45.05 -16.07 62.24
CA GLU A 52 45.74 -14.78 62.05
C GLU A 52 46.49 -14.68 60.70
N HIS A 53 46.79 -15.81 60.06
CA HIS A 53 47.58 -15.89 58.84
C HIS A 53 46.81 -16.47 57.66
N TYR A 54 45.64 -17.06 57.91
CA TYR A 54 44.76 -17.60 56.88
C TYR A 54 43.93 -16.48 56.28
N ASN A 55 44.33 -16.01 55.10
CA ASN A 55 43.49 -15.17 54.24
C ASN A 55 42.95 -16.00 53.05
N PRO A 56 41.70 -16.47 53.10
CA PRO A 56 41.11 -17.31 52.07
C PRO A 56 41.06 -16.67 50.68
N GLU A 57 41.03 -15.33 50.57
CA GLU A 57 41.04 -14.64 49.28
C GLU A 57 42.37 -14.77 48.53
N THR A 58 43.45 -15.06 49.27
CA THR A 58 44.81 -15.22 48.72
C THR A 58 45.20 -16.68 48.50
N VAL A 59 44.35 -17.63 48.91
CA VAL A 59 44.65 -19.07 48.81
C VAL A 59 44.32 -19.57 47.41
N ASP A 60 45.38 -19.87 46.65
CA ASP A 60 45.27 -20.43 45.29
C ASP A 60 45.23 -21.98 45.27
N ILE A 61 45.30 -22.61 46.45
CA ILE A 61 45.36 -24.07 46.59
C ILE A 61 43.95 -24.65 46.65
N ALA A 62 43.64 -25.61 45.77
CA ALA A 62 42.38 -26.33 45.78
C ALA A 62 42.40 -27.48 46.81
N PHE A 63 42.16 -27.15 48.08
CA PHE A 63 42.22 -28.11 49.19
C PHE A 63 40.86 -28.46 49.80
N LEU A 64 39.77 -27.81 49.37
CA LEU A 64 38.42 -28.08 49.90
C LEU A 64 37.76 -29.20 49.10
N PRO A 65 37.37 -30.33 49.71
CA PRO A 65 36.69 -31.40 49.01
C PRO A 65 35.26 -30.97 48.63
N CYS A 66 34.87 -31.30 47.41
CA CYS A 66 33.58 -30.90 46.85
C CYS A 66 32.53 -32.02 46.98
N SER A 67 31.26 -31.63 47.01
CA SER A 67 30.12 -32.54 47.15
C SER A 67 29.59 -33.03 45.80
N ASN A 68 29.73 -32.21 44.76
CA ASN A 68 29.22 -32.43 43.41
C ASN A 68 30.29 -32.92 42.43
N SER A 69 31.52 -33.08 42.88
CA SER A 69 32.59 -33.73 42.12
C SER A 69 33.52 -34.47 43.10
N ASN A 70 34.28 -35.45 42.60
CA ASN A 70 35.39 -36.04 43.36
C ASN A 70 36.62 -35.10 43.42
N GLY A 71 36.45 -33.84 43.01
CA GLY A 71 37.48 -32.83 42.93
C GLY A 71 37.62 -32.01 44.21
N TYR A 72 38.56 -31.06 44.14
CA TYR A 72 38.81 -30.10 45.19
C TYR A 72 38.72 -28.69 44.62
N ALA A 73 38.30 -27.73 45.43
CA ALA A 73 38.17 -26.33 45.06
C ALA A 73 38.97 -25.42 45.99
N ARG A 74 39.30 -24.22 45.48
CA ARG A 74 39.84 -23.12 46.29
C ARG A 74 38.73 -22.56 47.18
N PRO A 75 39.05 -21.94 48.33
CA PRO A 75 38.04 -21.26 49.15
C PRO A 75 37.16 -20.27 48.36
N SER A 76 37.76 -19.50 47.44
CA SER A 76 37.08 -18.54 46.57
C SER A 76 36.15 -19.18 45.52
N ASP A 77 36.36 -20.45 45.20
CA ASP A 77 35.65 -21.21 44.15
C ASP A 77 34.71 -22.27 44.70
N CYS A 78 34.60 -22.36 46.03
CA CYS A 78 33.75 -23.31 46.73
C CYS A 78 32.56 -22.59 47.38
N PHE A 79 31.38 -23.20 47.33
CA PHE A 79 30.13 -22.61 47.83
C PHE A 79 29.40 -23.54 48.80
N ILE A 80 28.67 -22.96 49.75
CA ILE A 80 27.89 -23.75 50.73
C ILE A 80 26.56 -24.24 50.16
N ASN A 81 25.90 -23.41 49.34
CA ASN A 81 24.57 -23.69 48.81
C ASN A 81 24.65 -24.67 47.62
N ASP A 82 23.98 -25.82 47.73
CA ASP A 82 23.89 -26.84 46.68
C ASP A 82 23.29 -26.32 45.37
N GLU A 83 22.49 -25.26 45.41
CA GLU A 83 21.90 -24.67 44.20
C GLU A 83 22.97 -24.07 43.27
N CYS A 84 24.17 -23.77 43.77
CA CYS A 84 25.28 -23.30 42.93
C CYS A 84 25.71 -24.34 41.89
N THR A 85 25.41 -25.63 42.13
CA THR A 85 25.66 -26.70 41.16
C THR A 85 24.89 -26.53 39.86
N ILE A 86 23.78 -25.78 39.86
CA ILE A 86 23.01 -25.42 38.64
C ILE A 86 23.89 -24.66 37.63
N MET A 87 24.87 -23.89 38.11
CA MET A 87 25.84 -23.16 37.29
C MET A 87 27.18 -23.90 37.15
N ASN A 88 27.20 -25.22 37.41
CA ASN A 88 28.41 -26.05 37.46
C ASN A 88 29.49 -25.53 38.43
N LEU A 89 29.09 -24.82 39.48
CA LEU A 89 30.01 -24.38 40.53
C LEU A 89 30.22 -25.47 41.57
N GLN A 90 31.43 -25.51 42.14
CA GLN A 90 31.79 -26.51 43.15
C GLN A 90 31.18 -26.17 44.51
N THR A 91 30.56 -27.16 45.15
CA THR A 91 29.97 -26.99 46.48
C THR A 91 30.74 -27.79 47.52
N ILE A 92 30.89 -27.26 48.73
CA ILE A 92 31.65 -27.94 49.78
C ILE A 92 30.95 -29.22 50.22
N ARG A 93 31.75 -30.25 50.55
CA ARG A 93 31.25 -31.52 51.08
C ARG A 93 30.31 -31.31 52.28
N LYS A 94 29.21 -32.06 52.29
CA LYS A 94 28.08 -31.89 53.24
C LYS A 94 28.49 -31.86 54.72
N ASP A 95 29.42 -32.71 55.14
CA ASP A 95 29.96 -32.80 56.51
C ASP A 95 30.71 -31.52 56.94
N LEU A 96 31.32 -30.80 56.00
CA LEU A 96 32.12 -29.61 56.27
C LEU A 96 31.32 -28.30 56.27
N ARG A 97 30.02 -28.33 55.95
CA ARG A 97 29.17 -27.12 55.89
C ARG A 97 29.10 -26.38 57.23
N SER A 98 29.08 -27.12 58.34
CA SER A 98 29.11 -26.54 59.70
C SER A 98 30.41 -25.79 60.02
N LYS A 99 31.47 -25.99 59.23
CA LYS A 99 32.78 -25.35 59.37
C LYS A 99 33.05 -24.31 58.29
N ALA A 100 32.06 -24.03 57.44
CA ALA A 100 32.26 -23.24 56.24
C ALA A 100 32.64 -21.77 56.54
N GLU A 101 32.22 -21.21 57.67
CA GLU A 101 32.65 -19.89 58.14
C GLU A 101 34.17 -19.84 58.41
N LYS A 102 34.71 -20.86 59.11
CA LYS A 102 36.16 -20.99 59.36
C LYS A 102 36.95 -21.15 58.06
N LEU A 103 36.40 -21.89 57.11
CA LEU A 103 37.02 -22.11 55.80
C LEU A 103 36.81 -20.92 54.86
N SER A 104 35.96 -19.95 55.25
CA SER A 104 35.51 -18.78 54.49
C SER A 104 35.01 -19.13 53.09
N VAL A 105 34.25 -20.22 53.02
CA VAL A 105 33.55 -20.65 51.81
C VAL A 105 32.43 -19.66 51.54
N ARG A 106 32.31 -19.17 50.30
CA ARG A 106 31.36 -18.12 49.97
C ARG A 106 29.91 -18.60 50.12
N GLN A 107 29.08 -17.76 50.73
CA GLN A 107 27.62 -17.95 50.79
C GLN A 107 26.91 -17.31 49.59
N ILE A 108 27.44 -16.20 49.09
CA ILE A 108 26.79 -15.34 48.09
C ILE A 108 27.66 -15.30 46.84
N LEU A 109 27.00 -15.42 45.68
CA LEU A 109 27.62 -15.30 44.37
C LEU A 109 27.67 -13.84 43.95
N ASP A 110 28.84 -13.38 43.52
CA ASP A 110 28.98 -12.08 42.88
C ASP A 110 28.44 -12.13 41.45
N TYR A 111 27.77 -11.06 41.03
CA TYR A 111 27.25 -10.85 39.69
C TYR A 111 28.29 -11.15 38.61
N LYS A 112 29.53 -10.66 38.79
CA LYS A 112 30.62 -10.83 37.82
C LYS A 112 30.88 -12.31 37.53
N LYS A 113 30.95 -13.13 38.59
CA LYS A 113 31.24 -14.57 38.49
C LYS A 113 30.08 -15.35 37.88
N LEU A 114 28.83 -15.01 38.22
CA LEU A 114 27.64 -15.61 37.61
C LEU A 114 27.58 -15.32 36.10
N LYS A 115 27.86 -14.07 35.72
CA LYS A 115 27.89 -13.64 34.33
C LYS A 115 28.98 -14.37 33.55
N GLU A 116 30.22 -14.39 34.04
CA GLU A 116 31.34 -15.10 33.42
C GLU A 116 31.00 -16.59 33.21
N LYS A 117 30.44 -17.25 34.23
CA LYS A 117 30.07 -18.67 34.12
C LYS A 117 28.97 -18.95 33.12
N LEU A 118 27.96 -18.09 33.02
CA LEU A 118 26.91 -18.21 32.01
C LEU A 118 27.47 -18.09 30.59
N ILE A 119 28.48 -17.23 30.40
CA ILE A 119 29.12 -17.00 29.10
C ILE A 119 30.03 -18.17 28.72
N GLU A 120 30.85 -18.65 29.68
CA GLU A 120 31.77 -19.78 29.45
C GLU A 120 31.01 -21.10 29.24
N ASN A 121 29.92 -21.30 29.96
CA ASN A 121 29.15 -22.55 29.94
C ASN A 121 27.64 -22.24 29.81
N PRO A 122 27.18 -21.80 28.63
CA PRO A 122 25.77 -21.55 28.41
C PRO A 122 24.98 -22.86 28.49
N PRO A 123 23.71 -22.81 28.94
CA PRO A 123 22.90 -24.02 29.08
C PRO A 123 22.73 -24.73 27.74
N GLN A 124 22.82 -26.06 27.72
CA GLN A 124 22.89 -26.86 26.50
C GLN A 124 21.53 -27.34 26.00
N ASN A 125 20.43 -27.12 26.72
CA ASN A 125 19.11 -27.52 26.24
C ASN A 125 18.03 -26.75 26.98
N LYS A 126 16.79 -26.89 26.52
CA LYS A 126 15.64 -26.18 27.08
C LYS A 126 15.44 -26.44 28.59
N ASN A 127 15.67 -27.68 29.04
CA ASN A 127 15.47 -28.05 30.44
C ASN A 127 16.55 -27.46 31.35
N GLU A 128 17.81 -27.51 30.90
CA GLU A 128 18.93 -26.89 31.61
C GLU A 128 18.79 -25.37 31.62
N ALA A 129 18.45 -24.76 30.49
CA ALA A 129 18.22 -23.33 30.37
C ALA A 129 17.13 -22.85 31.33
N LYS A 130 16.02 -23.59 31.41
CA LYS A 130 14.98 -23.31 32.41
C LYS A 130 15.57 -23.29 33.82
N LYS A 131 16.28 -24.33 34.25
CA LYS A 131 16.87 -24.40 35.60
C LYS A 131 17.83 -23.24 35.88
N VAL A 132 18.75 -22.97 34.94
CA VAL A 132 19.75 -21.90 35.03
C VAL A 132 19.08 -20.53 35.12
N PHE A 133 18.14 -20.22 34.22
CA PHE A 133 17.47 -18.92 34.18
C PHE A 133 16.56 -18.71 35.40
N GLU A 134 15.89 -19.75 35.88
CA GLU A 134 15.11 -19.68 37.12
C GLU A 134 16.00 -19.41 38.34
N TYR A 135 17.18 -20.01 38.39
CA TYR A 135 18.17 -19.75 39.44
C TYR A 135 18.69 -18.32 39.38
N LEU A 136 19.12 -17.86 38.21
CA LEU A 136 19.64 -16.49 38.01
C LEU A 136 18.58 -15.41 38.27
N ASN A 137 17.30 -15.71 38.03
CA ASN A 137 16.22 -14.76 38.31
C ASN A 137 16.08 -14.41 39.81
N ARG A 138 16.56 -15.27 40.70
CA ARG A 138 16.49 -15.05 42.17
C ARG A 138 17.35 -13.87 42.60
N PHE A 139 18.36 -13.52 41.83
CA PHE A 139 19.23 -12.39 42.10
C PHE A 139 18.66 -11.10 41.50
N ASN A 140 18.66 -10.04 42.31
CA ASN A 140 18.18 -8.72 41.88
C ASN A 140 19.30 -7.87 41.27
N TYR A 141 20.04 -8.45 40.31
CA TYR A 141 21.10 -7.75 39.57
C TYR A 141 20.58 -7.16 38.26
N ASN A 142 21.32 -6.18 37.73
CA ASN A 142 21.09 -5.67 36.39
C ASN A 142 21.73 -6.58 35.34
N TRP A 143 20.90 -7.33 34.60
CA TRP A 143 21.35 -8.27 33.58
C TRP A 143 21.40 -7.69 32.16
N SER A 144 21.17 -6.37 31.99
CA SER A 144 21.17 -5.70 30.67
C SER A 144 22.47 -5.87 29.88
N SER A 145 23.60 -6.07 30.57
CA SER A 145 24.89 -6.32 29.90
C SER A 145 24.96 -7.65 29.13
N LEU A 146 23.95 -8.53 29.27
CA LEU A 146 23.80 -9.78 28.53
C LEU A 146 23.05 -9.61 27.19
N ILE A 147 22.49 -8.43 26.88
CA ILE A 147 21.55 -8.24 25.77
C ILE A 147 22.07 -8.70 24.40
N ASN A 148 23.37 -8.55 24.16
CA ASN A 148 24.03 -8.90 22.89
C ASN A 148 24.87 -10.18 22.98
N ILE A 149 24.74 -10.94 24.08
CA ILE A 149 25.52 -12.14 24.33
C ILE A 149 24.69 -13.37 23.95
N GLN A 150 25.29 -14.29 23.20
CA GLN A 150 24.65 -15.53 22.76
C GLN A 150 24.72 -16.58 23.87
N PHE A 151 23.61 -16.82 24.56
CA PHE A 151 23.52 -17.87 25.59
C PHE A 151 22.15 -18.56 25.65
N ILE A 152 21.15 -18.07 24.90
CA ILE A 152 19.81 -18.67 24.88
C ILE A 152 19.82 -19.84 23.90
N PRO A 153 19.66 -21.10 24.36
CA PRO A 153 19.67 -22.25 23.47
C PRO A 153 18.30 -22.41 22.82
N ILE A 154 18.27 -22.51 21.50
CA ILE A 154 17.08 -22.90 20.74
C ILE A 154 17.45 -24.16 19.96
N GLN A 155 16.69 -25.22 20.17
CA GLN A 155 16.86 -26.48 19.43
C GLN A 155 16.42 -26.28 17.99
N ASP A 156 17.31 -26.61 17.07
CA ASP A 156 17.00 -26.78 15.66
C ASP A 156 16.63 -28.25 15.48
N GLU A 157 15.38 -28.55 15.09
CA GLU A 157 14.89 -29.93 14.92
C GLU A 157 15.75 -30.76 13.94
N SER A 158 16.56 -30.09 13.11
CA SER A 158 17.41 -30.71 12.11
C SER A 158 18.86 -30.97 12.55
N LYS A 159 19.30 -30.46 13.72
CA LYS A 159 20.72 -30.54 14.15
C LYS A 159 20.88 -31.01 15.59
N LEU A 160 21.89 -31.86 15.81
CA LEU A 160 22.30 -32.34 17.14
C LEU A 160 22.85 -31.23 18.05
N ASN A 161 23.33 -30.11 17.48
CA ASN A 161 23.92 -29.00 18.24
C ASN A 161 22.94 -27.83 18.34
N ASN A 162 22.74 -27.31 19.55
CA ASN A 162 21.92 -26.12 19.78
C ASN A 162 22.56 -24.88 19.19
N LYS A 163 21.74 -24.00 18.62
CA LYS A 163 22.17 -22.66 18.23
C LYS A 163 21.87 -21.69 19.37
N TYR A 164 22.85 -20.84 19.68
CA TYR A 164 22.73 -19.82 20.70
C TYR A 164 22.32 -18.49 20.10
N PHE A 165 21.37 -17.84 20.76
CA PHE A 165 20.83 -16.56 20.33
C PHE A 165 21.01 -15.50 21.42
N LYS A 166 21.07 -14.25 20.97
CA LYS A 166 21.15 -13.08 21.84
C LYS A 166 19.76 -12.75 22.36
N PRO A 167 19.63 -12.25 23.60
CA PRO A 167 18.36 -11.72 24.09
C PRO A 167 17.70 -10.70 23.16
N SER A 168 18.50 -9.83 22.50
CA SER A 168 18.02 -8.83 21.54
C SER A 168 17.30 -9.41 20.33
N ASP A 169 17.61 -10.65 19.96
CA ASP A 169 17.12 -11.30 18.73
C ASP A 169 15.92 -12.22 19.04
N CYS A 170 15.62 -12.42 20.32
CA CYS A 170 14.57 -13.32 20.79
C CYS A 170 13.35 -12.54 21.28
N PHE A 171 12.18 -13.15 21.13
CA PHE A 171 10.92 -12.59 21.59
C PHE A 171 10.17 -13.55 22.51
N PHE A 172 9.32 -13.04 23.40
CA PHE A 172 8.34 -13.90 24.08
C PHE A 172 7.17 -14.22 23.17
N LYS A 173 6.59 -15.41 23.34
CA LYS A 173 5.40 -15.83 22.62
C LYS A 173 4.23 -14.88 22.89
N LEU A 174 3.62 -14.40 21.83
CA LEU A 174 2.36 -13.68 21.83
C LEU A 174 1.19 -14.64 22.08
N LYS A 175 0.11 -14.10 22.65
CA LYS A 175 -1.19 -14.79 22.75
C LYS A 175 -1.77 -15.17 21.38
N GLU A 176 -1.50 -14.35 20.36
CA GLU A 176 -1.86 -14.62 18.97
C GLU A 176 -0.82 -15.56 18.35
N GLU A 177 -1.01 -16.86 18.53
CA GLU A 177 0.00 -17.88 18.17
C GLU A 177 0.42 -17.84 16.70
N SER A 178 -0.51 -17.51 15.79
CA SER A 178 -0.24 -17.43 14.35
C SER A 178 0.78 -16.35 13.97
N LEU A 179 1.06 -15.39 14.85
CA LEU A 179 2.07 -14.34 14.63
C LEU A 179 3.45 -14.74 15.17
N ASN A 180 3.53 -15.77 16.04
CA ASN A 180 4.79 -16.20 16.62
C ASN A 180 5.75 -16.79 15.59
N GLU A 181 5.25 -17.30 14.46
CA GLU A 181 6.09 -17.86 13.39
C GLU A 181 6.94 -16.81 12.65
N PHE A 182 6.61 -15.50 12.77
CA PHE A 182 7.41 -14.42 12.16
C PHE A 182 8.62 -14.01 13.01
N PHE A 183 8.70 -14.49 14.26
CA PHE A 183 9.70 -14.07 15.22
C PHE A 183 10.40 -15.28 15.83
N LEU A 184 11.63 -15.07 16.32
CA LEU A 184 12.34 -16.08 17.08
C LEU A 184 11.80 -16.13 18.52
N CYS A 185 10.65 -16.77 18.70
CA CYS A 185 9.94 -16.81 19.97
C CYS A 185 10.52 -17.88 20.92
N VAL A 186 10.76 -17.49 22.17
CA VAL A 186 11.28 -18.36 23.23
C VAL A 186 10.32 -18.44 24.41
N ASP A 187 10.28 -19.59 25.07
CA ASP A 187 9.54 -19.80 26.31
C ASP A 187 10.19 -20.91 27.15
N PHE A 188 10.69 -20.51 28.33
CA PHE A 188 11.30 -21.38 29.33
C PHE A 188 10.47 -21.43 30.63
N GLY A 189 9.26 -20.90 30.63
CA GLY A 189 8.38 -20.79 31.80
C GLY A 189 8.50 -19.46 32.55
N THR A 190 7.55 -19.20 33.44
CA THR A 190 7.31 -17.88 34.05
C THR A 190 8.52 -17.30 34.78
N LYS A 191 9.22 -18.10 35.59
CA LYS A 191 10.37 -17.65 36.38
C LYS A 191 11.61 -17.41 35.51
N ALA A 192 11.89 -18.29 34.55
CA ALA A 192 13.00 -18.13 33.62
C ALA A 192 12.80 -16.94 32.68
N ASN A 193 11.58 -16.75 32.17
CA ASN A 193 11.25 -15.63 31.27
C ASN A 193 11.39 -14.28 32.00
N LYS A 194 11.13 -14.20 33.30
CA LYS A 194 11.42 -12.98 34.10
C LYS A 194 12.91 -12.61 34.09
N PHE A 195 13.81 -13.59 34.14
CA PHE A 195 15.26 -13.34 33.99
C PHE A 195 15.59 -12.90 32.57
N LEU A 196 15.06 -13.58 31.55
CA LEU A 196 15.29 -13.20 30.15
C LEU A 196 14.78 -11.79 29.83
N ALA A 197 13.69 -11.36 30.46
CA ALA A 197 13.19 -9.99 30.37
C ALA A 197 14.20 -8.97 30.92
N LYS A 198 14.83 -9.27 32.07
CA LYS A 198 15.94 -8.44 32.61
C LYS A 198 17.17 -8.43 31.69
N CYS A 199 17.33 -9.45 30.84
CA CYS A 199 18.43 -9.54 29.86
C CYS A 199 18.12 -8.83 28.54
N GLY A 200 16.86 -8.47 28.26
CA GLY A 200 16.44 -7.76 27.05
C GLY A 200 15.49 -8.51 26.13
N VAL A 201 15.11 -9.76 26.43
CA VAL A 201 14.03 -10.45 25.70
C VAL A 201 12.72 -9.75 26.01
N ARG A 202 11.89 -9.51 24.99
CA ARG A 202 10.64 -8.76 25.14
C ARG A 202 9.57 -9.31 24.21
N GLU A 203 8.34 -8.82 24.36
CA GLU A 203 7.32 -9.06 23.34
C GLU A 203 7.61 -8.21 22.08
N PRO A 204 7.23 -8.69 20.88
CA PRO A 204 7.33 -7.92 19.65
C PRO A 204 6.56 -6.59 19.75
N SER A 205 7.22 -5.50 19.38
CA SER A 205 6.66 -4.15 19.36
C SER A 205 6.11 -3.79 17.97
N LEU A 206 5.41 -2.65 17.88
CA LEU A 206 4.94 -2.09 16.60
C LEU A 206 6.06 -2.00 15.56
N TYR A 207 7.27 -1.62 16.00
CA TYR A 207 8.44 -1.48 15.14
C TYR A 207 8.98 -2.82 14.62
N ASP A 208 8.86 -3.90 15.41
CA ASP A 208 9.28 -5.24 14.96
C ASP A 208 8.29 -5.80 13.94
N PHE A 209 6.99 -5.56 14.14
CA PHE A 209 5.97 -5.90 13.13
C PHE A 209 6.17 -5.12 11.83
N ALA A 210 6.51 -3.83 11.91
CA ALA A 210 6.79 -3.01 10.72
C ALA A 210 8.01 -3.48 9.94
N LYS A 211 8.92 -4.22 10.57
CA LYS A 211 10.10 -4.82 9.96
C LYS A 211 9.86 -6.20 9.35
N ILE A 212 8.68 -6.80 9.56
CA ILE A 212 8.37 -8.09 8.94
C ILE A 212 8.42 -7.90 7.42
N SER A 213 9.40 -8.55 6.82
CA SER A 213 9.56 -8.63 5.38
C SER A 213 9.72 -10.10 5.03
N VAL A 214 8.82 -10.61 4.19
CA VAL A 214 8.81 -12.02 3.79
C VAL A 214 9.08 -12.09 2.31
N ASP A 215 10.15 -12.79 1.93
CA ASP A 215 10.42 -13.09 0.53
C ASP A 215 9.27 -13.96 -0.03
N PRO A 216 8.57 -13.48 -1.07
CA PRO A 216 7.47 -14.18 -1.73
C PRO A 216 7.88 -15.51 -2.38
N SER A 217 9.19 -15.72 -2.61
CA SER A 217 9.75 -17.00 -3.03
C SER A 217 9.61 -18.10 -1.96
N HIS A 218 9.55 -17.74 -0.67
CA HIS A 218 9.31 -18.65 0.44
C HIS A 218 7.81 -18.99 0.59
N SER A 219 7.28 -19.81 -0.32
CA SER A 219 5.84 -20.10 -0.49
C SER A 219 5.05 -20.36 0.80
N LYS A 220 5.57 -21.14 1.74
CA LYS A 220 4.90 -21.43 3.03
C LYS A 220 4.83 -20.19 3.93
N LEU A 221 5.95 -19.52 4.16
CA LEU A 221 6.02 -18.34 5.01
C LEU A 221 5.27 -17.15 4.40
N TRP A 222 5.30 -17.05 3.07
CA TRP A 222 4.55 -16.05 2.32
C TRP A 222 3.04 -16.27 2.43
N LYS A 223 2.57 -17.51 2.32
CA LYS A 223 1.16 -17.84 2.56
C LYS A 223 0.73 -17.47 3.98
N LEU A 224 1.52 -17.84 4.97
CA LEU A 224 1.27 -17.48 6.37
C LEU A 224 1.23 -15.95 6.56
N HIS A 225 2.14 -15.22 5.92
CA HIS A 225 2.18 -13.76 5.92
C HIS A 225 0.88 -13.18 5.37
N LEU A 226 0.43 -13.64 4.19
CA LEU A 226 -0.82 -13.21 3.59
C LEU A 226 -2.04 -13.50 4.48
N ASP A 227 -2.10 -14.69 5.08
CA ASP A 227 -3.23 -15.09 5.92
C ASP A 227 -3.30 -14.26 7.23
N ASN A 228 -2.15 -13.75 7.71
CA ASN A 228 -2.08 -12.93 8.92
C ASN A 228 -1.89 -11.43 8.66
N TYR A 229 -1.84 -10.99 7.40
CA TYR A 229 -1.44 -9.62 7.05
C TYR A 229 -2.34 -8.54 7.68
N LEU A 230 -3.67 -8.75 7.75
CA LEU A 230 -4.58 -7.82 8.43
C LEU A 230 -4.32 -7.72 9.94
N LYS A 231 -3.94 -8.83 10.59
CA LYS A 231 -3.55 -8.81 12.02
C LYS A 231 -2.26 -8.03 12.18
N ILE A 232 -1.28 -8.26 11.30
CA ILE A 232 -0.02 -7.52 11.27
C ILE A 232 -0.28 -6.02 11.07
N LEU A 233 -1.11 -5.61 10.11
CA LEU A 233 -1.50 -4.21 9.91
C LEU A 233 -2.17 -3.62 11.14
N THR A 234 -3.03 -4.38 11.81
CA THR A 234 -3.67 -3.95 13.06
C THR A 234 -2.65 -3.73 14.16
N LYS A 235 -1.62 -4.57 14.26
CA LYS A 235 -0.49 -4.37 15.19
C LYS A 235 0.35 -3.16 14.80
N ILE A 236 0.77 -3.02 13.54
CA ILE A 236 1.59 -1.89 13.06
C ILE A 236 0.85 -0.56 13.28
N ASN A 237 -0.47 -0.57 13.13
CA ASN A 237 -1.33 0.60 13.22
C ASN A 237 -0.83 1.75 12.32
N PRO A 238 -0.66 1.51 11.00
CA PRO A 238 0.03 2.44 10.08
C PRO A 238 -0.60 3.83 10.03
N ASN A 239 0.19 4.88 9.84
CA ASN A 239 -0.34 6.22 9.58
C ASN A 239 -0.97 6.30 8.18
N LEU A 240 -1.59 7.45 7.86
CA LEU A 240 -2.31 7.65 6.60
C LEU A 240 -1.41 7.42 5.38
N GLU A 241 -0.24 8.04 5.35
CA GLU A 241 0.71 7.92 4.23
C GLU A 241 1.13 6.46 4.00
N THR A 242 1.47 5.74 5.08
CA THR A 242 1.89 4.33 5.00
C THR A 242 0.78 3.46 4.43
N ILE A 243 -0.46 3.58 4.93
CA ILE A 243 -1.55 2.72 4.48
C ILE A 243 -1.95 3.02 3.02
N LEU A 244 -1.92 4.28 2.60
CA LEU A 244 -2.20 4.65 1.21
C LEU A 244 -1.11 4.15 0.27
N ASN A 245 0.16 4.22 0.64
CA ASN A 245 1.26 3.67 -0.15
C ASN A 245 1.16 2.14 -0.28
N LEU A 246 0.78 1.44 0.79
CA LEU A 246 0.51 -0.01 0.77
C LEU A 246 -0.74 -0.39 -0.06
N ALA A 247 -1.69 0.54 -0.23
CA ALA A 247 -2.90 0.35 -1.04
C ALA A 247 -2.75 0.80 -2.50
N ALA A 248 -1.80 1.69 -2.82
CA ALA A 248 -1.52 2.13 -4.19
C ALA A 248 -0.50 1.24 -4.88
N ASN A 249 0.58 0.96 -4.18
CA ASN A 249 1.57 0.02 -4.65
C ASN A 249 1.14 -1.38 -4.21
N PRO A 250 1.40 -2.44 -4.99
CA PRO A 250 2.53 -3.19 -4.47
C PRO A 250 3.27 -4.02 -5.51
N ILE A 251 4.31 -4.61 -4.96
CA ILE A 251 4.98 -5.83 -5.37
C ILE A 251 3.97 -7.05 -5.49
N TYR A 252 2.78 -7.07 -4.83
CA TYR A 252 1.74 -8.16 -4.89
C TYR A 252 0.23 -7.77 -4.73
N PRO A 253 -0.67 -8.08 -5.68
CA PRO A 253 -2.08 -7.63 -5.67
C PRO A 253 -2.90 -7.89 -4.39
N LYS A 254 -2.70 -9.03 -3.71
CA LYS A 254 -3.48 -9.38 -2.51
C LYS A 254 -3.17 -8.47 -1.31
N ILE A 255 -1.91 -8.04 -1.18
CA ILE A 255 -1.48 -7.07 -0.16
C ILE A 255 -2.15 -5.71 -0.41
N ARG A 256 -2.26 -5.31 -1.69
CA ARG A 256 -2.96 -4.09 -2.10
C ARG A 256 -4.39 -4.08 -1.58
N GLU A 257 -5.11 -5.17 -1.88
CA GLU A 257 -6.53 -5.31 -1.55
C GLU A 257 -6.76 -5.33 -0.03
N MET A 258 -5.93 -6.05 0.72
CA MET A 258 -6.04 -6.09 2.18
C MET A 258 -5.69 -4.75 2.84
N SER A 259 -4.72 -4.00 2.28
CA SER A 259 -4.36 -2.66 2.75
C SER A 259 -5.47 -1.66 2.47
N LEU A 260 -6.05 -1.69 1.27
CA LEU A 260 -7.22 -0.88 0.92
C LEU A 260 -8.40 -1.20 1.83
N LYS A 261 -8.68 -2.49 2.06
CA LYS A 261 -9.73 -2.92 2.99
C LYS A 261 -9.50 -2.36 4.40
N TYR A 262 -8.28 -2.49 4.93
CA TYR A 262 -7.95 -1.95 6.25
C TYR A 262 -8.14 -0.42 6.32
N PHE A 263 -7.72 0.31 5.28
CA PHE A 263 -7.97 1.76 5.18
C PHE A 263 -9.47 2.07 5.20
N VAL A 264 -10.25 1.41 4.35
CA VAL A 264 -11.69 1.62 4.19
C VAL A 264 -12.49 1.27 5.45
N ASP A 265 -12.11 0.20 6.15
CA ASP A 265 -12.76 -0.26 7.38
C ASP A 265 -12.44 0.66 8.58
N ASN A 266 -11.26 1.29 8.59
CA ASN A 266 -10.82 2.20 9.66
C ASN A 266 -10.90 3.69 9.28
N PHE A 267 -11.55 4.02 8.16
CA PHE A 267 -11.55 5.38 7.62
C PHE A 267 -12.07 6.40 8.64
N TYR A 268 -13.31 6.23 9.11
CA TYR A 268 -13.92 7.19 10.02
C TYR A 268 -13.30 7.21 11.42
N SER A 269 -12.90 6.04 11.94
CA SER A 269 -12.34 5.92 13.29
C SER A 269 -10.93 6.49 13.40
N LYS A 270 -10.15 6.47 12.32
CA LYS A 270 -8.71 6.76 12.35
C LYS A 270 -8.24 7.80 11.35
N TYR A 271 -8.63 7.68 10.08
CA TYR A 271 -8.01 8.42 9.00
C TYR A 271 -8.74 9.72 8.63
N SER A 272 -10.07 9.76 8.81
CA SER A 272 -10.95 10.86 8.40
C SER A 272 -10.49 12.24 8.87
N LYS A 273 -9.96 12.35 10.10
CA LYS A 273 -9.49 13.63 10.69
C LYS A 273 -8.27 14.21 9.98
N PHE A 274 -7.45 13.36 9.35
CA PHE A 274 -6.21 13.75 8.68
C PHE A 274 -6.29 13.60 7.16
N TYR A 275 -7.37 13.00 6.66
CA TYR A 275 -7.57 12.74 5.25
C TYR A 275 -8.09 13.99 4.55
N LYS A 276 -7.27 14.56 3.67
CA LYS A 276 -7.67 15.64 2.77
C LYS A 276 -7.39 15.18 1.34
N PRO A 277 -8.42 14.90 0.52
CA PRO A 277 -8.22 14.39 -0.83
C PRO A 277 -7.22 15.21 -1.63
N GLU A 278 -7.31 16.54 -1.56
CA GLU A 278 -6.50 17.47 -2.35
C GLU A 278 -4.99 17.41 -2.05
N GLU A 279 -4.61 16.92 -0.88
CA GLU A 279 -3.22 16.75 -0.46
C GLU A 279 -2.67 15.33 -0.79
N ILE A 280 -3.51 14.44 -1.36
CA ILE A 280 -3.16 13.05 -1.61
C ILE A 280 -2.76 12.84 -3.07
N ASP A 281 -1.46 12.69 -3.30
CA ASP A 281 -0.89 12.44 -4.62
C ASP A 281 -0.67 10.94 -4.93
N VAL A 282 -1.48 10.06 -4.33
CA VAL A 282 -1.28 8.61 -4.37
C VAL A 282 -2.41 7.93 -5.15
N ALA A 283 -2.08 7.12 -6.16
CA ALA A 283 -3.05 6.39 -6.97
C ALA A 283 -3.47 5.07 -6.29
N PHE A 284 -4.33 5.14 -5.28
CA PHE A 284 -4.75 3.98 -4.46
C PHE A 284 -6.18 3.49 -4.72
N LEU A 285 -6.94 4.17 -5.58
CA LEU A 285 -8.34 3.81 -5.84
C LEU A 285 -8.45 2.84 -7.03
N PRO A 286 -8.94 1.60 -6.84
CA PRO A 286 -9.14 0.67 -7.94
C PRO A 286 -10.28 1.15 -8.85
N CYS A 287 -10.15 0.86 -10.13
CA CYS A 287 -11.14 1.23 -11.14
C CYS A 287 -11.90 0.00 -11.67
N SER A 288 -13.18 0.15 -12.00
CA SER A 288 -14.01 -0.94 -12.54
C SER A 288 -13.75 -1.22 -14.03
N ASN A 289 -13.33 -0.20 -14.77
CA ASN A 289 -13.13 -0.26 -16.21
C ASN A 289 -11.66 -0.43 -16.64
N SER A 290 -10.74 -0.67 -15.70
CA SER A 290 -9.33 -0.97 -15.97
C SER A 290 -8.68 -1.66 -14.78
N ASN A 291 -7.55 -2.35 -15.00
CA ASN A 291 -6.73 -2.88 -13.90
C ASN A 291 -5.88 -1.78 -13.22
N ALA A 292 -6.03 -0.53 -13.65
CA ALA A 292 -5.28 0.59 -13.11
C ALA A 292 -5.93 1.10 -11.82
N TYR A 293 -5.07 1.70 -11.00
CA TYR A 293 -5.49 2.49 -9.86
C TYR A 293 -5.40 3.97 -10.25
N ALA A 294 -6.14 4.81 -9.53
CA ALA A 294 -6.28 6.23 -9.83
C ALA A 294 -6.15 7.05 -8.56
N LYS A 295 -5.70 8.30 -8.73
CA LYS A 295 -5.92 9.34 -7.72
C LYS A 295 -7.40 9.68 -7.66
N HIS A 296 -7.84 10.28 -6.56
CA HIS A 296 -9.23 10.71 -6.39
C HIS A 296 -9.72 11.67 -7.50
N SER A 297 -8.80 12.46 -8.08
CA SER A 297 -9.05 13.41 -9.17
C SER A 297 -9.05 12.78 -10.58
N GLU A 298 -8.59 11.54 -10.71
CA GLU A 298 -8.40 10.85 -11.99
C GLU A 298 -9.49 9.80 -12.27
N CYS A 299 -10.34 9.49 -11.29
CA CYS A 299 -11.48 8.59 -11.44
C CYS A 299 -12.80 9.25 -11.01
N PHE A 300 -13.90 8.68 -11.50
CA PHE A 300 -15.23 9.25 -11.30
C PHE A 300 -16.25 8.17 -10.92
N ILE A 301 -17.39 8.60 -10.38
CA ILE A 301 -18.49 7.71 -9.99
C ILE A 301 -19.41 7.42 -11.18
N ASN A 302 -19.66 8.40 -12.05
CA ASN A 302 -20.60 8.26 -13.17
C ASN A 302 -20.05 7.35 -14.27
N ASP A 303 -20.65 6.17 -14.44
CA ASP A 303 -20.31 5.19 -15.48
C ASP A 303 -20.31 5.77 -16.90
N LYS A 304 -21.12 6.79 -17.18
CA LYS A 304 -21.16 7.42 -18.51
C LYS A 304 -19.82 8.05 -18.89
N CYS A 305 -18.98 8.41 -17.92
CA CYS A 305 -17.65 8.95 -18.18
C CYS A 305 -16.71 7.91 -18.84
N LYS A 306 -17.01 6.60 -18.71
CA LYS A 306 -16.29 5.54 -19.42
C LYS A 306 -16.34 5.73 -20.95
N LEU A 307 -17.41 6.32 -21.48
CA LEU A 307 -17.56 6.60 -22.92
C LEU A 307 -16.48 7.54 -23.45
N MET A 308 -15.93 8.40 -22.59
CA MET A 308 -14.86 9.35 -22.90
C MET A 308 -13.47 8.85 -22.43
N GLY A 309 -13.36 7.57 -22.07
CA GLY A 309 -12.09 6.97 -21.62
C GLY A 309 -11.70 7.31 -20.17
N PHE A 310 -12.54 8.00 -19.42
CA PHE A 310 -12.25 8.27 -18.01
C PHE A 310 -12.32 6.99 -17.16
N LYS A 311 -11.48 6.92 -16.12
CA LYS A 311 -11.49 5.83 -15.15
C LYS A 311 -12.71 5.95 -14.23
N ILE A 312 -13.35 4.82 -13.93
CA ILE A 312 -14.50 4.75 -13.04
C ILE A 312 -14.11 4.00 -11.77
N ILE A 313 -14.40 4.55 -10.59
CA ILE A 313 -14.12 3.89 -9.32
C ILE A 313 -14.83 2.52 -9.23
N ARG A 314 -14.17 1.54 -8.63
CA ARG A 314 -14.73 0.20 -8.40
C ARG A 314 -16.07 0.26 -7.66
N GLU A 315 -17.00 -0.61 -8.06
CA GLU A 315 -18.41 -0.59 -7.64
C GLU A 315 -18.60 -0.60 -6.12
N ASP A 316 -17.87 -1.48 -5.43
CA ASP A 316 -17.92 -1.68 -3.97
C ASP A 316 -17.50 -0.43 -3.17
N LEU A 317 -16.78 0.50 -3.80
CA LEU A 317 -16.31 1.73 -3.17
C LEU A 317 -17.21 2.95 -3.45
N ARG A 318 -18.20 2.84 -4.34
CA ARG A 318 -19.03 3.98 -4.78
C ARG A 318 -19.78 4.67 -3.64
N SER A 319 -20.24 3.89 -2.66
CA SER A 319 -20.94 4.43 -1.49
C SER A 319 -20.05 5.31 -0.61
N LYS A 320 -18.73 5.11 -0.64
CA LYS A 320 -17.71 5.87 0.10
C LYS A 320 -16.91 6.82 -0.80
N ALA A 321 -17.20 6.87 -2.10
CA ALA A 321 -16.42 7.62 -3.07
C ALA A 321 -16.35 9.12 -2.75
N GLY A 322 -17.44 9.69 -2.21
CA GLY A 322 -17.47 11.07 -1.74
C GLY A 322 -16.48 11.35 -0.61
N ASP A 323 -16.33 10.41 0.34
CA ASP A 323 -15.35 10.52 1.43
C ASP A 323 -13.90 10.51 0.93
N PHE A 324 -13.65 9.80 -0.16
CA PHE A 324 -12.34 9.74 -0.80
C PHE A 324 -12.08 10.93 -1.74
N GLY A 325 -12.99 11.91 -1.83
CA GLY A 325 -12.89 13.06 -2.73
C GLY A 325 -13.05 12.71 -4.21
N VAL A 326 -13.63 11.55 -4.51
CA VAL A 326 -13.93 11.11 -5.87
C VAL A 326 -15.21 11.79 -6.34
N ARG A 327 -15.13 12.43 -7.50
CA ARG A 327 -16.23 13.24 -8.01
C ARG A 327 -17.21 12.40 -8.82
N GLN A 328 -18.46 12.85 -8.86
CA GLN A 328 -19.47 12.24 -9.73
C GLN A 328 -19.07 12.32 -11.21
N ASN A 329 -18.55 13.48 -11.63
CA ASN A 329 -18.14 13.75 -13.01
C ASN A 329 -16.78 14.48 -13.00
N PRO A 330 -16.05 14.49 -14.13
CA PRO A 330 -14.96 15.42 -14.37
C PRO A 330 -15.34 16.86 -14.00
N ASN A 331 -14.36 17.62 -13.53
CA ASN A 331 -14.53 18.88 -12.83
C ASN A 331 -15.62 19.79 -13.45
N ARG A 332 -16.71 20.02 -12.70
CA ARG A 332 -17.90 20.77 -13.15
C ARG A 332 -17.73 22.29 -13.07
N VAL A 333 -16.84 22.78 -12.19
CA VAL A 333 -16.88 24.17 -11.73
C VAL A 333 -16.42 25.18 -12.78
N GLU A 334 -15.52 24.80 -13.68
CA GLU A 334 -15.11 25.65 -14.83
C GLU A 334 -15.80 25.26 -16.15
N LEU A 335 -16.21 23.99 -16.31
CA LEU A 335 -16.68 23.44 -17.58
C LEU A 335 -18.19 23.55 -17.84
N ILE A 336 -19.05 23.81 -16.84
CA ILE A 336 -20.51 23.86 -17.08
C ILE A 336 -21.14 25.19 -16.66
N ASN A 337 -20.63 25.84 -15.61
CA ASN A 337 -21.06 27.21 -15.29
C ASN A 337 -20.37 28.25 -16.20
N GLY A 338 -19.28 27.88 -16.87
CA GLY A 338 -18.55 28.72 -17.82
C GLY A 338 -18.84 28.40 -19.29
N PHE A 339 -19.31 27.19 -19.64
CA PHE A 339 -19.62 26.86 -21.04
C PHE A 339 -20.99 27.39 -21.43
N THR A 340 -20.97 28.59 -21.99
CA THR A 340 -22.08 29.15 -22.73
C THR A 340 -22.20 28.45 -24.10
N ASP A 341 -23.29 28.70 -24.84
CA ASP A 341 -23.34 28.32 -26.26
C ASP A 341 -22.16 28.93 -27.07
N SER A 342 -21.50 29.98 -26.57
CA SER A 342 -20.28 30.55 -27.14
C SER A 342 -19.07 29.61 -27.03
N ASP A 343 -18.98 28.82 -25.96
CA ASP A 343 -17.85 27.92 -25.74
C ASP A 343 -17.95 26.68 -26.61
N TRP A 344 -19.16 26.14 -26.82
CA TRP A 344 -19.38 25.07 -27.78
C TRP A 344 -19.05 25.50 -29.21
N LYS A 345 -19.29 26.77 -29.57
CA LYS A 345 -18.89 27.32 -30.88
C LYS A 345 -17.38 27.31 -31.10
N LYS A 346 -16.54 27.22 -30.05
CA LYS A 346 -15.08 27.04 -30.23
C LYS A 346 -14.75 25.73 -30.94
N LEU A 347 -15.63 24.73 -30.83
CA LEU A 347 -15.48 23.44 -31.49
C LEU A 347 -15.79 23.48 -32.99
N LYS A 348 -16.32 24.57 -33.53
CA LYS A 348 -16.79 24.66 -34.93
C LYS A 348 -15.74 24.34 -35.98
N ASP A 349 -14.47 24.51 -35.63
CA ASP A 349 -13.31 24.35 -36.50
C ASP A 349 -12.53 23.04 -36.24
N PHE A 350 -12.94 22.26 -35.23
CA PHE A 350 -12.30 20.99 -34.87
C PHE A 350 -12.94 19.83 -35.63
N GLU A 351 -12.12 18.96 -36.19
CA GLU A 351 -12.57 17.75 -36.89
C GLU A 351 -12.85 16.64 -35.88
N PHE A 352 -14.11 16.39 -35.59
CA PHE A 352 -14.53 15.31 -34.67
C PHE A 352 -15.83 14.62 -35.07
N ILE A 353 -16.52 15.12 -36.11
CA ILE A 353 -17.78 14.51 -36.54
C ILE A 353 -17.48 13.46 -37.62
N SER A 354 -17.72 12.19 -37.32
CA SER A 354 -17.56 11.12 -38.30
C SER A 354 -18.85 10.93 -39.11
N ILE A 355 -18.83 11.30 -40.38
CA ILE A 355 -19.93 11.05 -41.34
C ILE A 355 -19.71 9.75 -42.10
N GLN A 356 -18.44 9.45 -42.39
CA GLN A 356 -17.98 8.25 -43.07
C GLN A 356 -16.86 7.61 -42.26
N PRO A 357 -16.62 6.29 -42.42
CA PRO A 357 -15.50 5.62 -41.77
C PRO A 357 -14.18 6.34 -42.09
N ASN A 358 -13.42 6.67 -41.05
CA ASN A 358 -12.09 7.29 -41.11
C ASN A 358 -12.02 8.74 -41.64
N GLU A 359 -13.16 9.41 -41.85
CA GLU A 359 -13.19 10.83 -42.22
C GLU A 359 -13.92 11.65 -41.15
N LEU A 360 -13.23 12.67 -40.63
CA LEU A 360 -13.75 13.59 -39.62
C LEU A 360 -14.04 14.95 -40.24
N PHE A 361 -15.20 15.48 -39.93
CA PHE A 361 -15.65 16.76 -40.44
C PHE A 361 -15.74 17.79 -39.31
N LYS A 362 -15.55 19.06 -39.68
CA LYS A 362 -15.77 20.21 -38.81
C LYS A 362 -17.26 20.48 -38.70
N PRO A 363 -17.78 20.83 -37.51
CA PRO A 363 -19.20 21.17 -37.35
C PRO A 363 -19.71 22.20 -38.37
N ARG A 364 -18.93 23.25 -38.64
CA ARG A 364 -19.34 24.33 -39.57
C ARG A 364 -19.54 23.87 -41.02
N ASP A 365 -18.95 22.74 -41.39
CA ASP A 365 -18.96 22.16 -42.74
C ASP A 365 -20.01 21.04 -42.87
N CYS A 366 -20.73 20.75 -41.78
CA CYS A 366 -21.78 19.73 -41.71
C CYS A 366 -23.19 20.33 -41.62
N PHE A 367 -24.17 19.54 -42.05
CA PHE A 367 -25.59 19.84 -41.92
C PHE A 367 -26.34 18.73 -41.18
N LEU A 368 -27.40 19.08 -40.46
CA LEU A 368 -28.34 18.08 -39.94
C LEU A 368 -29.13 17.42 -41.10
N LYS A 369 -29.31 16.10 -41.06
CA LYS A 369 -30.13 15.39 -42.05
C LYS A 369 -31.55 15.95 -42.08
N LEU A 370 -32.10 16.05 -43.29
CA LEU A 370 -33.50 16.38 -43.54
C LEU A 370 -34.33 15.11 -43.62
N LYS A 371 -35.63 15.25 -43.34
CA LYS A 371 -36.64 14.21 -43.63
C LYS A 371 -36.68 13.83 -45.11
N GLU A 372 -36.43 14.79 -46.00
CA GLU A 372 -36.31 14.56 -47.43
C GLU A 372 -34.93 13.96 -47.75
N GLU A 373 -34.81 12.64 -47.63
CA GLU A 373 -33.54 11.93 -47.70
C GLU A 373 -32.78 12.14 -49.01
N SER A 374 -33.49 12.29 -50.13
CA SER A 374 -32.89 12.49 -51.44
C SER A 374 -32.06 13.78 -51.54
N LEU A 375 -32.37 14.79 -50.73
CA LEU A 375 -31.59 16.04 -50.65
C LEU A 375 -30.36 15.91 -49.75
N ASN A 376 -30.27 14.87 -48.93
CA ASN A 376 -29.14 14.67 -48.02
C ASN A 376 -27.84 14.36 -48.77
N ASN A 377 -27.92 13.76 -49.97
CA ASN A 377 -26.75 13.34 -50.75
C ASN A 377 -25.90 14.49 -51.30
N PHE A 378 -26.43 15.72 -51.33
CA PHE A 378 -25.71 16.90 -51.84
C PHE A 378 -24.83 17.58 -50.79
N PHE A 379 -24.87 17.13 -49.52
CA PHE A 379 -24.16 17.78 -48.43
C PHE A 379 -23.59 16.76 -47.44
N PRO A 380 -22.50 17.08 -46.71
CA PRO A 380 -22.07 16.29 -45.56
C PRO A 380 -23.12 16.36 -44.45
N CYS A 381 -23.91 15.30 -44.29
CA CYS A 381 -25.06 15.28 -43.37
C CYS A 381 -24.86 14.34 -42.19
N VAL A 382 -25.31 14.78 -41.02
CA VAL A 382 -25.23 14.02 -39.77
C VAL A 382 -26.60 13.84 -39.14
N ASP A 383 -26.80 12.68 -38.54
CA ASP A 383 -27.90 12.43 -37.62
C ASP A 383 -27.49 11.37 -36.62
N PHE A 384 -27.28 11.80 -35.37
CA PHE A 384 -26.94 10.93 -34.25
C PHE A 384 -28.09 10.90 -33.21
N GLY A 385 -29.30 11.25 -33.63
CA GLY A 385 -30.47 11.39 -32.77
C GLY A 385 -30.57 12.75 -32.08
N THR A 386 -31.73 12.99 -31.45
CA THR A 386 -32.16 14.32 -30.98
C THR A 386 -31.12 15.04 -30.12
N LYS A 387 -30.66 14.42 -29.03
CA LYS A 387 -29.77 15.06 -28.06
C LYS A 387 -28.37 15.33 -28.61
N ALA A 388 -27.85 14.41 -29.42
CA ALA A 388 -26.53 14.59 -30.04
C ALA A 388 -26.59 15.69 -31.11
N ASN A 389 -27.65 15.73 -31.90
CA ASN A 389 -27.86 16.78 -32.90
C ASN A 389 -28.05 18.16 -32.26
N GLU A 390 -28.71 18.25 -31.09
CA GLU A 390 -28.79 19.49 -30.31
C GLU A 390 -27.41 19.99 -29.88
N PHE A 391 -26.54 19.11 -29.39
CA PHE A 391 -25.15 19.43 -29.07
C PHE A 391 -24.35 19.86 -30.31
N LEU A 392 -24.46 19.12 -31.41
CA LEU A 392 -23.77 19.44 -32.66
C LEU A 392 -24.20 20.79 -33.24
N ALA A 393 -25.48 21.13 -33.13
CA ALA A 393 -25.98 22.45 -33.53
C ALA A 393 -25.31 23.58 -32.71
N LYS A 394 -25.11 23.39 -31.40
CA LYS A 394 -24.35 24.32 -30.55
C LYS A 394 -22.88 24.41 -30.96
N CYS A 395 -22.31 23.31 -31.45
CA CYS A 395 -20.94 23.27 -31.97
C CYS A 395 -20.78 23.93 -33.33
N GLY A 396 -21.87 24.27 -34.03
CA GLY A 396 -21.84 24.95 -35.33
C GLY A 396 -22.33 24.13 -36.51
N VAL A 397 -22.87 22.91 -36.29
CA VAL A 397 -23.58 22.17 -37.35
C VAL A 397 -24.81 22.95 -37.79
N LYS A 398 -24.90 23.19 -39.09
CA LYS A 398 -25.92 24.07 -39.66
C LYS A 398 -27.26 23.36 -39.80
N LYS A 399 -28.33 24.11 -39.54
CA LYS A 399 -29.62 23.84 -40.19
C LYS A 399 -29.58 24.47 -41.58
N ARG A 400 -30.07 23.75 -42.58
CA ARG A 400 -30.04 24.19 -43.98
C ARG A 400 -30.92 25.42 -44.19
N SER A 401 -30.40 26.36 -44.96
CA SER A 401 -31.10 27.55 -45.44
C SER A 401 -31.34 27.47 -46.95
N SER A 402 -32.24 28.32 -47.47
CA SER A 402 -32.45 28.47 -48.92
C SER A 402 -31.16 28.83 -49.67
N TYR A 403 -30.26 29.60 -49.03
CA TYR A 403 -28.95 29.95 -49.58
C TYR A 403 -28.01 28.75 -49.72
N ASP A 404 -28.07 27.76 -48.82
CA ASP A 404 -27.26 26.55 -48.96
C ASP A 404 -27.72 25.72 -50.17
N PHE A 405 -29.04 25.67 -50.42
CA PHE A 405 -29.60 25.01 -51.59
C PHE A 405 -29.28 25.74 -52.90
N SER A 406 -29.24 27.08 -52.90
CA SER A 406 -28.91 27.85 -54.10
C SER A 406 -27.46 27.66 -54.54
N LYS A 407 -26.57 27.22 -53.63
CA LYS A 407 -25.19 26.84 -53.94
C LYS A 407 -25.04 25.44 -54.52
N ILE A 408 -26.09 24.63 -54.57
CA ILE A 408 -26.01 23.31 -55.23
C ILE A 408 -25.88 23.54 -56.73
N SER A 409 -24.65 23.43 -57.21
CA SER A 409 -24.32 23.39 -58.63
C SER A 409 -23.68 22.05 -58.94
N VAL A 410 -24.43 21.20 -59.63
CA VAL A 410 -23.97 19.88 -60.08
C VAL A 410 -23.94 19.96 -61.60
N ASP A 411 -22.78 19.71 -62.21
CA ASP A 411 -22.68 19.65 -63.68
C ASP A 411 -22.98 18.23 -64.20
N PRO A 412 -23.24 18.05 -65.51
CA PRO A 412 -23.57 16.75 -66.09
C PRO A 412 -22.54 15.65 -65.92
N SER A 413 -21.27 15.98 -65.73
CA SER A 413 -20.20 14.98 -65.53
C SER A 413 -20.15 14.46 -64.09
N HIS A 414 -20.79 15.16 -63.15
CA HIS A 414 -20.77 14.79 -61.75
C HIS A 414 -21.67 13.57 -61.47
N LYS A 415 -21.18 12.63 -60.65
CA LYS A 415 -21.89 11.39 -60.28
C LYS A 415 -23.30 11.58 -59.72
N LEU A 416 -23.58 12.75 -59.14
CA LEU A 416 -24.90 13.10 -58.57
C LEU A 416 -25.84 13.78 -59.58
N TRP A 417 -25.44 13.98 -60.84
CA TRP A 417 -26.23 14.72 -61.83
C TRP A 417 -27.63 14.16 -62.04
N ASN A 418 -27.76 12.83 -62.17
CA ASN A 418 -29.06 12.19 -62.33
C ASN A 418 -29.95 12.44 -61.10
N LEU A 419 -29.38 12.29 -59.90
CA LEU A 419 -30.08 12.57 -58.66
C LEU A 419 -30.45 14.06 -58.51
N TYR A 420 -29.60 14.96 -59.00
CA TYR A 420 -29.86 16.40 -59.03
C TYR A 420 -31.07 16.71 -59.91
N LEU A 421 -31.12 16.15 -61.13
CA LEU A 421 -32.27 16.32 -62.03
C LEU A 421 -33.56 15.77 -61.43
N GLU A 422 -33.53 14.58 -60.82
CA GLU A 422 -34.70 13.98 -60.16
C GLU A 422 -35.23 14.83 -59.01
N ASN A 423 -34.34 15.52 -58.29
CA ASN A 423 -34.71 16.34 -57.14
C ASN A 423 -34.76 17.84 -57.44
N TYR A 424 -34.56 18.25 -58.70
CA TYR A 424 -34.40 19.66 -59.07
C TYR A 424 -35.60 20.51 -58.68
N LEU A 425 -36.82 20.01 -58.89
CA LEU A 425 -38.05 20.70 -58.45
C LEU A 425 -38.08 20.88 -56.92
N LYS A 426 -37.69 19.86 -56.14
CA LYS A 426 -37.63 19.97 -54.68
C LYS A 426 -36.59 20.99 -54.24
N ILE A 427 -35.43 21.02 -54.91
CA ILE A 427 -34.37 22.01 -54.69
C ILE A 427 -34.90 23.42 -54.97
N LEU A 428 -35.59 23.63 -56.10
CA LEU A 428 -36.22 24.92 -56.42
C LEU A 428 -37.25 25.32 -55.36
N THR A 429 -38.08 24.39 -54.86
CA THR A 429 -39.00 24.67 -53.75
C THR A 429 -38.28 25.12 -52.48
N LYS A 430 -37.10 24.56 -52.16
CA LYS A 430 -36.30 24.98 -50.99
C LYS A 430 -35.62 26.33 -51.19
N ILE A 431 -35.18 26.64 -52.41
CA ILE A 431 -34.56 27.93 -52.76
C ILE A 431 -35.62 29.03 -52.76
N ASN A 432 -36.82 28.72 -53.27
CA ASN A 432 -37.89 29.67 -53.57
C ASN A 432 -37.37 30.86 -54.41
N PRO A 433 -36.85 30.59 -55.63
CA PRO A 433 -36.23 31.61 -56.46
C PRO A 433 -37.24 32.69 -56.87
N ASN A 434 -36.76 33.92 -57.07
CA ASN A 434 -37.60 34.98 -57.61
C ASN A 434 -37.97 34.71 -59.07
N LEU A 435 -38.98 35.45 -59.54
CA LEU A 435 -39.54 35.30 -60.88
C LEU A 435 -38.48 35.43 -61.98
N GLU A 436 -37.61 36.43 -61.89
CA GLU A 436 -36.57 36.67 -62.88
C GLU A 436 -35.60 35.48 -62.98
N THR A 437 -35.20 34.91 -61.84
CA THR A 437 -34.31 33.75 -61.79
C THR A 437 -34.95 32.53 -62.43
N ILE A 438 -36.22 32.23 -62.12
CA ILE A 438 -36.88 31.04 -62.70
C ILE A 438 -37.14 31.19 -64.20
N LEU A 439 -37.51 32.39 -64.67
CA LEU A 439 -37.69 32.66 -66.10
C LEU A 439 -36.37 32.54 -66.87
N ASN A 440 -35.27 33.05 -66.30
CA ASN A 440 -33.95 32.89 -66.88
C ASN A 440 -33.54 31.41 -66.96
N LEU A 441 -33.81 30.61 -65.92
CA LEU A 441 -33.52 29.16 -65.94
C LEU A 441 -34.37 28.41 -66.97
N ALA A 442 -35.65 28.75 -67.09
CA ALA A 442 -36.56 28.13 -68.06
C ALA A 442 -36.21 28.49 -69.52
N ALA A 443 -35.79 29.72 -69.77
CA ALA A 443 -35.50 30.20 -71.12
C ALA A 443 -34.05 29.94 -71.59
N ARG A 444 -33.07 30.06 -70.69
CA ARG A 444 -31.64 30.17 -71.05
C ARG A 444 -30.76 29.04 -70.54
N SER A 445 -31.29 28.05 -69.83
CA SER A 445 -30.47 26.91 -69.40
C SER A 445 -30.01 26.07 -70.60
N ASN A 446 -28.72 25.71 -70.62
CA ASN A 446 -28.12 24.86 -71.64
C ASN A 446 -28.61 23.39 -71.57
N TYR A 447 -29.36 23.03 -70.52
CA TYR A 447 -29.83 21.67 -70.29
C TYR A 447 -31.36 21.56 -70.51
N PRO A 448 -31.83 20.83 -71.55
CA PRO A 448 -33.25 20.75 -71.90
C PRO A 448 -34.15 20.31 -70.74
N LYS A 449 -33.71 19.31 -69.97
CA LYS A 449 -34.46 18.78 -68.82
C LYS A 449 -34.54 19.76 -67.65
N ILE A 450 -33.53 20.61 -67.45
CA ILE A 450 -33.59 21.70 -66.46
C ILE A 450 -34.56 22.78 -66.92
N ARG A 451 -34.57 23.14 -68.22
CA ARG A 451 -35.54 24.10 -68.77
C ARG A 451 -36.98 23.62 -68.53
N GLU A 452 -37.25 22.35 -68.85
CA GLU A 452 -38.56 21.74 -68.67
C GLU A 452 -39.00 21.75 -67.19
N LEU A 453 -38.11 21.33 -66.27
CA LEU A 453 -38.42 21.33 -64.83
C LEU A 453 -38.53 22.75 -64.25
N ALA A 454 -37.70 23.70 -64.68
CA ALA A 454 -37.82 25.10 -64.27
C ALA A 454 -39.13 25.73 -64.77
N PHE A 455 -39.53 25.44 -66.01
CA PHE A 455 -40.81 25.87 -66.57
C PHE A 455 -41.98 25.25 -65.80
N LYS A 456 -41.91 23.96 -65.48
CA LYS A 456 -42.90 23.29 -64.64
C LYS A 456 -43.02 23.95 -63.26
N TYR A 457 -41.91 24.21 -62.58
CA TYR A 457 -41.93 24.93 -61.29
C TYR A 457 -42.55 26.33 -61.41
N PHE A 458 -42.23 27.07 -62.48
CA PHE A 458 -42.82 28.37 -62.77
C PHE A 458 -44.34 28.28 -62.93
N VAL A 459 -44.84 27.35 -63.74
CA VAL A 459 -46.28 27.12 -63.90
C VAL A 459 -46.91 26.78 -62.54
N ASP A 460 -46.39 25.78 -61.83
CA ASP A 460 -47.00 25.28 -60.59
C ASP A 460 -47.06 26.33 -59.45
N ASN A 461 -46.11 27.28 -59.40
CA ASN A 461 -45.97 28.21 -58.25
C ASN A 461 -46.28 29.68 -58.56
N PHE A 462 -46.20 30.11 -59.83
CA PHE A 462 -46.47 31.49 -60.24
C PHE A 462 -47.72 31.63 -61.10
N ILE A 463 -48.16 30.54 -61.75
CA ILE A 463 -49.37 30.51 -62.58
C ILE A 463 -50.41 29.63 -61.89
N HIS A 464 -51.34 30.22 -61.16
CA HIS A 464 -52.52 29.46 -60.75
C HIS A 464 -53.55 29.51 -61.88
N SER A 465 -54.09 28.36 -62.27
CA SER A 465 -55.16 28.23 -63.28
C SER A 465 -56.47 28.94 -62.91
N GLU A 466 -56.56 29.49 -61.69
CA GLU A 466 -57.69 30.26 -61.15
C GLU A 466 -57.28 31.69 -60.79
N CYS A 467 -56.10 32.17 -61.23
CA CYS A 467 -55.72 33.55 -61.04
C CYS A 467 -56.38 34.45 -62.08
N PHE A 468 -56.82 35.63 -61.63
CA PHE A 468 -57.42 36.66 -62.47
C PHE A 468 -56.53 37.89 -62.56
N ILE A 469 -56.61 38.62 -63.67
CA ILE A 469 -55.87 39.89 -63.87
C ILE A 469 -56.55 41.06 -63.12
N ASN A 470 -57.88 41.02 -62.99
CA ASN A 470 -58.69 42.12 -62.46
C ASN A 470 -58.73 42.15 -60.92
N ASP A 471 -58.30 43.26 -60.32
CA ASP A 471 -58.28 43.53 -58.87
C ASP A 471 -59.63 43.38 -58.16
N GLU A 472 -60.74 43.55 -58.86
CA GLU A 472 -62.09 43.40 -58.32
C GLU A 472 -62.40 41.96 -57.88
N CYS A 473 -61.77 40.96 -58.51
CA CYS A 473 -61.95 39.55 -58.15
C CYS A 473 -61.43 39.23 -56.74
N LYS A 474 -60.58 40.09 -56.15
CA LYS A 474 -60.06 39.96 -54.78
C LYS A 474 -61.16 40.11 -53.74
N ILE A 475 -62.19 40.91 -54.05
CA ILE A 475 -63.34 41.15 -53.17
C ILE A 475 -64.17 39.87 -53.00
N MET A 476 -64.14 38.98 -53.99
CA MET A 476 -64.84 37.69 -53.99
C MET A 476 -63.98 36.52 -53.45
N GLY A 477 -62.78 36.80 -52.95
CA GLY A 477 -61.86 35.79 -52.40
C GLY A 477 -61.03 35.02 -53.43
N PHE A 478 -61.09 35.38 -54.72
CA PHE A 478 -60.25 34.79 -55.75
C PHE A 478 -58.80 35.29 -55.64
N LYS A 479 -57.85 34.44 -56.03
CA LYS A 479 -56.43 34.79 -56.07
C LYS A 479 -56.16 35.63 -57.32
N ILE A 480 -55.41 36.72 -57.16
CA ILE A 480 -55.06 37.61 -58.28
C ILE A 480 -53.61 37.40 -58.68
N ILE A 481 -53.35 37.42 -59.98
CA ILE A 481 -51.97 37.35 -60.48
C ILE A 481 -51.18 38.54 -59.94
N ARG A 482 -49.97 38.25 -59.47
CA ARG A 482 -49.05 39.26 -58.95
C ARG A 482 -48.85 40.38 -59.96
N GLU A 483 -48.85 41.62 -59.49
CA GLU A 483 -48.93 42.81 -60.35
C GLU A 483 -47.79 42.90 -61.38
N ASP A 484 -46.58 42.45 -61.00
CA ASP A 484 -45.41 42.37 -61.86
C ASP A 484 -45.52 41.35 -63.02
N LEU A 485 -46.54 40.49 -62.99
CA LEU A 485 -46.81 39.45 -64.00
C LEU A 485 -48.02 39.76 -64.91
N ARG A 486 -48.77 40.84 -64.64
CA ARG A 486 -50.01 41.17 -65.37
C ARG A 486 -49.81 41.40 -66.87
N SER A 487 -48.69 42.03 -67.25
CA SER A 487 -48.38 42.34 -68.65
C SER A 487 -48.12 41.11 -69.52
N LYS A 488 -47.86 39.94 -68.91
CA LYS A 488 -47.63 38.66 -69.60
C LYS A 488 -48.74 37.64 -69.31
N ALA A 489 -49.81 38.04 -68.64
CA ALA A 489 -50.85 37.13 -68.17
C ALA A 489 -51.54 36.34 -69.30
N GLY A 490 -51.71 36.96 -70.47
CA GLY A 490 -52.25 36.31 -71.67
C GLY A 490 -51.36 35.17 -72.21
N ASP A 491 -50.04 35.32 -72.12
CA ASP A 491 -49.07 34.29 -72.54
C ASP A 491 -49.08 33.08 -71.58
N PHE A 492 -49.60 33.26 -70.38
CA PHE A 492 -49.68 32.26 -69.32
C PHE A 492 -51.07 31.61 -69.18
N GLY A 493 -52.02 31.96 -70.05
CA GLY A 493 -53.39 31.41 -70.03
C GLY A 493 -54.21 31.81 -68.80
N VAL A 494 -53.82 32.91 -68.14
CA VAL A 494 -54.50 33.50 -66.98
C VAL A 494 -55.71 34.30 -67.47
N ARG A 495 -56.87 34.14 -66.82
CA ARG A 495 -58.15 34.68 -67.29
C ARG A 495 -58.41 36.13 -66.89
#